data_AF-A0A8J8NK72-F1
#
_entry.id   AF-A0A8J8NK72-F1
#
_cell.length_a   1.000
_cell.length_b   1.000
_cell.length_c   1.000
_cell.angle_alpha   90.00
_cell.angle_beta   90.00
_cell.angle_gamma   90.00
#
_symmetry.space_group_name_H-M   'P 1'
#
loop_
_entity.id
_entity.type
_entity.pdbx_description
1 polymer ?
#
loop_
_entity_poly.entity_id
_entity_poly.type
_entity_poly.pdbx_seq_one_letter_code
_entity_poly.pdbx_strand_id
1 'polypeptide(L)'
;MPKLVFEKCNNQQMESLESELKRLRQEAEQKDQLISRFEGKIRELPITFRQLFEPGRTSGSYFIKLSGDKVAQLYFLIEGEGKVWMRGQSKIGQNIKKANECSSQWTKSDVKMLPKIADVGWSESLESLTGQRTWFLQNASFKVSQTISDGQYSYKSWSFSKCLANLLNGETPDGQGWSIGYFQGYLFIEGLFATRGSWDKMATGTKNPGWTTHYQVGQSYSLRTGGHYNHTGEFIHSTCNGYNTECNSITSRIGWGDTKVVWYRLELQPQADGK
;
A
#
# COMPACT_ATOMS: atom_id res chain seq x y z
N MET A 1 -49.05 8.89 -60.70
CA MET A 1 -48.15 8.03 -59.92
C MET A 1 -47.00 8.88 -59.37
N PRO A 2 -46.86 9.02 -58.04
CA PRO A 2 -45.58 9.42 -57.44
C PRO A 2 -45.30 8.65 -56.13
N LYS A 3 -44.64 7.49 -56.21
CA LYS A 3 -44.13 6.77 -55.01
C LYS A 3 -42.62 6.52 -55.06
N LEU A 4 -42.10 6.09 -56.22
CA LEU A 4 -40.69 5.75 -56.44
C LEU A 4 -39.66 6.88 -56.25
N VAL A 5 -40.09 8.15 -56.18
CA VAL A 5 -39.19 9.31 -56.00
C VAL A 5 -38.91 9.58 -54.51
N PHE A 6 -39.88 9.32 -53.63
CA PHE A 6 -39.73 9.57 -52.19
C PHE A 6 -38.81 8.53 -51.51
N GLU A 7 -38.91 7.24 -51.87
CA GLU A 7 -38.07 6.18 -51.31
C GLU A 7 -36.59 6.38 -51.60
N LYS A 8 -36.23 6.81 -52.82
CA LYS A 8 -34.83 7.08 -53.18
C LYS A 8 -34.22 8.26 -52.41
N CYS A 9 -35.01 9.30 -52.11
CA CYS A 9 -34.53 10.47 -51.39
C CYS A 9 -34.26 10.14 -49.90
N ASN A 10 -35.15 9.35 -49.27
CA ASN A 10 -34.94 8.87 -47.90
C ASN A 10 -33.68 7.99 -47.76
N ASN A 11 -33.44 7.07 -48.71
CA ASN A 11 -32.27 6.18 -48.61
C ASN A 11 -30.95 6.95 -48.68
N GLN A 12 -30.83 7.96 -49.56
CA GLN A 12 -29.63 8.80 -49.63
C GLN A 12 -29.39 9.63 -48.36
N GLN A 13 -30.45 10.10 -47.71
CA GLN A 13 -30.34 10.79 -46.42
C GLN A 13 -29.89 9.85 -45.30
N MET A 14 -30.41 8.61 -45.27
CA MET A 14 -29.99 7.58 -44.30
C MET A 14 -28.52 7.18 -44.49
N GLU A 15 -28.08 6.91 -45.72
CA GLU A 15 -26.67 6.58 -46.02
C GLU A 15 -25.71 7.72 -45.59
N SER A 16 -26.13 8.97 -45.77
CA SER A 16 -25.38 10.15 -45.31
C SER A 16 -25.29 10.21 -43.78
N LEU A 17 -26.40 9.96 -43.06
CA LEU A 17 -26.43 9.97 -41.61
C LEU A 17 -25.64 8.81 -40.99
N GLU A 18 -25.68 7.62 -41.58
CA GLU A 18 -24.88 6.47 -41.14
C GLU A 18 -23.38 6.73 -41.34
N SER A 19 -23.00 7.37 -42.46
CA SER A 19 -21.63 7.78 -42.73
C SER A 19 -21.12 8.82 -41.74
N GLU A 20 -21.95 9.82 -41.39
CA GLU A 20 -21.61 10.82 -40.38
C GLU A 20 -21.53 10.22 -38.97
N LEU A 21 -22.47 9.35 -38.58
CA LEU A 21 -22.42 8.62 -37.32
C LEU A 21 -21.15 7.76 -37.20
N LYS A 22 -20.73 7.12 -38.29
CA LYS A 22 -19.49 6.34 -38.35
C LYS A 22 -18.25 7.25 -38.17
N ARG A 23 -18.21 8.42 -38.82
CA ARG A 23 -17.15 9.43 -38.65
C ARG A 23 -17.06 9.87 -37.18
N LEU A 24 -18.20 10.26 -36.58
CA LEU A 24 -18.27 10.73 -35.19
C LEU A 24 -17.81 9.67 -34.18
N ARG A 25 -18.13 8.38 -34.42
CA ARG A 25 -17.62 7.27 -33.59
C ARG A 25 -16.09 7.14 -33.67
N GLN A 26 -15.51 7.25 -34.87
CA GLN A 26 -14.05 7.21 -35.05
C GLN A 26 -13.36 8.42 -34.42
N GLU A 27 -13.94 9.61 -34.52
CA GLU A 27 -13.43 10.82 -33.86
C GLU A 27 -13.47 10.70 -32.33
N ALA A 28 -14.51 10.08 -31.76
CA ALA A 28 -14.61 9.81 -30.33
C ALA A 28 -13.53 8.81 -29.87
N GLU A 29 -13.39 7.68 -30.57
CA GLU A 29 -12.37 6.67 -30.25
C GLU A 29 -10.94 7.24 -30.34
N GLN A 30 -10.65 8.07 -31.34
CA GLN A 30 -9.36 8.77 -31.44
C GLN A 30 -9.13 9.76 -30.29
N LYS A 31 -10.17 10.47 -29.82
CA LYS A 31 -10.08 11.35 -28.64
C LYS A 31 -9.81 10.54 -27.37
N ASP A 32 -10.48 9.41 -27.17
CA ASP A 32 -10.26 8.54 -26.02
C ASP A 32 -8.82 7.97 -25.99
N GLN A 33 -8.30 7.56 -27.15
CA GLN A 33 -6.90 7.14 -27.30
C GLN A 33 -5.91 8.29 -26.98
N LEU A 34 -6.22 9.52 -27.43
CA LEU A 34 -5.42 10.70 -27.11
C LEU A 34 -5.45 11.03 -25.61
N ILE A 35 -6.62 11.02 -24.98
CA ILE A 35 -6.80 11.23 -23.54
C ILE A 35 -5.99 10.21 -22.76
N SER A 36 -6.16 8.91 -23.04
CA SER A 36 -5.40 7.83 -22.39
C SER A 36 -3.88 8.02 -22.52
N ARG A 37 -3.40 8.44 -23.71
CA ARG A 37 -1.98 8.74 -23.93
C ARG A 37 -1.48 9.97 -23.15
N PHE A 38 -2.30 11.01 -23.02
CA PHE A 38 -1.96 12.19 -22.21
C PHE A 38 -2.01 11.90 -20.71
N GLU A 39 -2.97 11.11 -20.23
CA GLU A 39 -3.03 10.65 -18.84
C GLU A 39 -1.80 9.83 -18.46
N GLY A 40 -1.34 8.94 -19.36
CA GLY A 40 -0.07 8.22 -19.21
C GLY A 40 1.11 9.18 -18.99
N LYS A 41 1.27 10.17 -19.88
CA LYS A 41 2.33 11.19 -19.77
C LYS A 41 2.21 12.09 -18.54
N ILE A 42 0.99 12.37 -18.07
CA ILE A 42 0.79 13.15 -16.83
C ILE A 42 1.25 12.36 -15.60
N ARG A 43 1.12 11.02 -15.60
CA ARG A 43 1.66 10.16 -14.53
C ARG A 43 3.20 10.11 -14.51
N GLU A 44 3.85 10.40 -15.64
CA GLU A 44 5.32 10.50 -15.78
C GLU A 44 5.90 11.79 -15.18
N LEU A 45 5.09 12.84 -15.02
CA LEU A 45 5.54 14.10 -14.42
C LEU A 45 5.62 13.99 -12.89
N PRO A 46 6.73 14.42 -12.25
CA PRO A 46 6.85 14.39 -10.79
C PRO A 46 5.85 15.32 -10.08
N ILE A 47 4.93 14.75 -9.31
CA ILE A 47 3.94 15.48 -8.50
C ILE A 47 4.32 15.50 -7.02
N THR A 48 3.67 16.35 -6.23
CA THR A 48 3.75 16.33 -4.76
C THR A 48 2.70 15.38 -4.16
N PHE A 49 2.88 14.96 -2.92
CA PHE A 49 1.86 14.18 -2.19
C PHE A 49 0.50 14.90 -2.12
N ARG A 50 0.45 16.23 -2.07
CA ARG A 50 -0.82 16.98 -2.05
C ARG A 50 -1.63 16.80 -3.33
N GLN A 51 -0.95 16.82 -4.48
CA GLN A 51 -1.58 16.67 -5.80
C GLN A 51 -2.17 15.27 -6.04
N LEU A 52 -1.76 14.29 -5.23
CA LEU A 52 -2.29 12.93 -5.27
C LEU A 52 -3.72 12.83 -4.67
N PHE A 53 -4.14 13.81 -3.86
CA PHE A 53 -5.49 13.91 -3.30
C PHE A 53 -6.42 14.79 -4.15
N GLU A 54 -5.97 15.27 -5.31
CA GLU A 54 -6.82 16.00 -6.26
C GLU A 54 -7.91 15.07 -6.84
N PRO A 55 -9.12 15.57 -7.16
CA PRO A 55 -10.13 14.79 -7.84
C PRO A 55 -9.65 14.21 -9.17
N GLY A 56 -10.15 13.02 -9.54
CA GLY A 56 -9.81 12.34 -10.79
C GLY A 56 -8.52 11.51 -10.76
N ARG A 57 -7.79 11.47 -9.63
CA ARG A 57 -6.68 10.52 -9.45
C ARG A 57 -7.21 9.08 -9.30
N THR A 58 -6.46 8.11 -9.82
CA THR A 58 -6.81 6.68 -9.83
C THR A 58 -5.64 5.86 -9.30
N SER A 59 -5.87 4.63 -8.84
CA SER A 59 -4.78 3.70 -8.50
C SER A 59 -3.72 3.55 -9.61
N GLY A 60 -2.46 3.35 -9.21
CA GLY A 60 -1.34 3.18 -10.13
C GLY A 60 -0.01 3.74 -9.59
N SER A 61 1.02 3.64 -10.43
CA SER A 61 2.34 4.24 -10.16
C SER A 61 2.35 5.73 -10.50
N TYR A 62 2.93 6.54 -9.61
CA TYR A 62 3.14 7.97 -9.79
C TYR A 62 4.58 8.34 -9.42
N PHE A 63 5.18 9.29 -10.16
CA PHE A 63 6.44 9.89 -9.74
C PHE A 63 6.18 10.97 -8.69
N ILE A 64 6.73 10.80 -7.49
CA ILE A 64 6.54 11.71 -6.35
C ILE A 64 7.83 12.44 -6.04
N LYS A 65 7.77 13.76 -5.91
CA LYS A 65 8.84 14.62 -5.40
C LYS A 65 8.99 14.40 -3.88
N LEU A 66 10.20 14.05 -3.45
CA LEU A 66 10.58 13.82 -2.06
C LEU A 66 11.44 14.98 -1.55
N SER A 67 12.47 14.72 -0.73
CA SER A 67 13.32 15.79 -0.20
C SER A 67 14.44 16.18 -1.19
N GLY A 68 14.71 17.48 -1.33
CA GLY A 68 15.60 18.01 -2.37
C GLY A 68 15.04 17.75 -3.78
N ASP A 69 15.93 17.47 -4.74
CA ASP A 69 15.56 17.16 -6.13
C ASP A 69 15.17 15.68 -6.35
N LYS A 70 15.00 14.91 -5.27
CA LYS A 70 14.74 13.48 -5.33
C LYS A 70 13.32 13.18 -5.81
N VAL A 71 13.20 12.22 -6.74
CA VAL A 71 11.93 11.69 -7.23
C VAL A 71 11.90 10.16 -7.04
N ALA A 72 10.74 9.63 -6.66
CA ALA A 72 10.49 8.19 -6.51
C ALA A 72 9.25 7.75 -7.28
N GLN A 73 9.29 6.60 -7.94
CA GLN A 73 8.09 5.99 -8.51
C GLN A 73 7.40 5.13 -7.43
N LEU A 74 6.27 5.61 -6.93
CA LEU A 74 5.53 4.98 -5.84
C LEU A 74 4.18 4.48 -6.36
N TYR A 75 3.79 3.27 -5.98
CA TYR A 75 2.46 2.74 -6.29
C TYR A 75 1.45 3.17 -5.23
N PHE A 76 0.30 3.65 -5.67
CA PHE A 76 -0.82 4.02 -4.80
C PHE A 76 -2.08 3.26 -5.19
N LEU A 77 -2.81 2.79 -4.17
CA LEU A 77 -4.21 2.43 -4.30
C LEU A 77 -5.03 3.66 -3.87
N ILE A 78 -5.83 4.19 -4.79
CA ILE A 78 -6.72 5.34 -4.54
C ILE A 78 -8.15 4.83 -4.54
N GLU A 79 -8.81 4.97 -3.40
CA GLU A 79 -10.18 4.53 -3.19
C GLU A 79 -11.13 5.73 -3.17
N GLY A 80 -12.44 5.46 -3.19
CA GLY A 80 -13.46 6.50 -3.03
C GLY A 80 -13.23 7.34 -1.77
N GLU A 81 -13.77 8.57 -1.77
CA GLU A 81 -13.66 9.54 -0.66
C GLU A 81 -12.23 10.03 -0.39
N GLY A 82 -11.31 9.93 -1.36
CA GLY A 82 -9.95 10.47 -1.24
C GLY A 82 -9.02 9.65 -0.34
N LYS A 83 -9.36 8.38 -0.07
CA LYS A 83 -8.51 7.45 0.69
C LYS A 83 -7.34 6.99 -0.18
N VAL A 84 -6.16 7.56 0.07
CA VAL A 84 -4.92 7.26 -0.66
C VAL A 84 -4.05 6.33 0.17
N TRP A 85 -3.73 5.15 -0.37
CA TRP A 85 -2.83 4.17 0.25
C TRP A 85 -1.53 4.07 -0.53
N MET A 86 -0.41 4.40 0.11
CA MET A 86 0.92 4.17 -0.44
C MET A 86 1.31 2.71 -0.23
N ARG A 87 1.67 1.99 -1.30
CA ARG A 87 2.30 0.66 -1.18
C ARG A 87 3.65 0.83 -0.50
N GLY A 88 4.02 -0.04 0.42
CA GLY A 88 5.22 0.08 1.25
C GLY A 88 6.31 -0.92 0.90
N GLN A 89 6.53 -1.85 1.81
CA GLN A 89 7.43 -2.98 1.69
C GLN A 89 6.63 -4.24 1.36
N SER A 90 7.26 -5.24 0.75
CA SER A 90 6.65 -6.54 0.46
C SER A 90 7.57 -7.68 0.87
N LYS A 91 6.98 -8.84 1.18
CA LYS A 91 7.68 -10.12 1.28
C LYS A 91 7.07 -11.03 0.23
N ILE A 92 7.91 -11.66 -0.60
CA ILE A 92 7.50 -12.58 -1.66
C ILE A 92 8.29 -13.87 -1.43
N GLY A 93 7.60 -14.88 -0.88
CA GLY A 93 8.25 -16.09 -0.37
C GLY A 93 9.22 -15.79 0.77
N GLN A 94 10.48 -16.25 0.64
CA GLN A 94 11.52 -16.03 1.64
C GLN A 94 12.15 -14.62 1.57
N ASN A 95 11.95 -13.88 0.47
CA ASN A 95 12.67 -12.63 0.21
C ASN A 95 11.83 -11.40 0.55
N ILE A 96 12.40 -10.50 1.35
CA ILE A 96 11.87 -9.17 1.61
C ILE A 96 12.36 -8.21 0.51
N LYS A 97 11.45 -7.36 -0.01
CA LYS A 97 11.71 -6.46 -1.13
C LYS A 97 11.02 -5.11 -0.94
N LYS A 98 11.65 -4.01 -1.37
CA LYS A 98 10.96 -2.73 -1.60
C LYS A 98 9.84 -2.93 -2.63
N ALA A 99 8.64 -2.43 -2.38
CA ALA A 99 7.51 -2.55 -3.33
C ALA A 99 7.36 -1.32 -4.25
N ASN A 100 8.28 -0.34 -4.14
CA ASN A 100 8.35 0.87 -4.94
C ASN A 100 9.74 1.05 -5.54
N GLU A 101 9.80 1.67 -6.72
CA GLU A 101 11.06 1.98 -7.40
C GLU A 101 11.49 3.41 -7.08
N CYS A 102 12.29 3.54 -6.03
CA CYS A 102 13.05 4.75 -5.78
C CYS A 102 14.45 4.62 -6.40
N SER A 103 14.87 5.66 -7.14
CA SER A 103 16.19 5.78 -7.79
C SER A 103 17.34 5.89 -6.78
N SER A 104 17.04 6.22 -5.53
CA SER A 104 17.98 6.24 -4.40
C SER A 104 17.28 5.77 -3.11
N GLN A 105 18.04 5.26 -2.13
CA GLN A 105 17.47 4.81 -0.85
C GLN A 105 16.66 5.92 -0.15
N TRP A 106 15.51 5.56 0.41
CA TRP A 106 14.71 6.41 1.30
C TRP A 106 15.55 6.91 2.47
N THR A 107 15.40 8.20 2.77
CA THR A 107 16.05 8.87 3.89
C THR A 107 15.04 9.27 4.96
N LYS A 108 15.55 9.62 6.16
CA LYS A 108 14.75 10.25 7.22
C LYS A 108 14.04 11.53 6.75
N SER A 109 14.63 12.28 5.82
CA SER A 109 14.06 13.51 5.27
C SER A 109 12.91 13.22 4.30
N ASP A 110 13.04 12.19 3.46
CA ASP A 110 11.96 11.76 2.56
C ASP A 110 10.72 11.30 3.34
N VAL A 111 10.92 10.56 4.43
CA VAL A 111 9.80 10.10 5.27
C VAL A 111 9.09 11.27 5.99
N LYS A 112 9.80 12.38 6.26
CA LYS A 112 9.16 13.60 6.79
C LYS A 112 8.30 14.35 5.75
N MET A 113 8.46 14.07 4.46
CA MET A 113 7.63 14.63 3.40
C MET A 113 6.32 13.85 3.21
N LEU A 114 6.17 12.67 3.82
CA LEU A 114 4.93 11.92 3.78
C LEU A 114 3.82 12.69 4.52
N PRO A 115 2.58 12.68 4.01
CA PRO A 115 1.39 13.00 4.82
C PRO A 115 1.32 12.10 6.06
N LYS A 116 0.46 12.46 7.02
CA LYS A 116 0.23 11.64 8.21
C LYS A 116 -0.17 10.23 7.77
N ILE A 117 0.52 9.21 8.29
CA ILE A 117 0.06 7.83 8.13
C ILE A 117 -1.06 7.61 9.17
N ALA A 118 -2.28 7.44 8.69
CA ALA A 118 -3.47 7.36 9.54
C ALA A 118 -3.91 5.92 9.81
N ASP A 119 -3.73 5.01 8.85
CA ASP A 119 -3.91 3.56 9.03
C ASP A 119 -2.73 2.80 8.41
N VAL A 120 -2.50 1.56 8.85
CA VAL A 120 -1.61 0.61 8.17
C VAL A 120 -2.41 -0.62 7.76
N GLY A 121 -2.22 -1.06 6.52
CA GLY A 121 -2.89 -2.23 5.94
C GLY A 121 -1.89 -3.29 5.50
N TRP A 122 -2.33 -4.55 5.46
CA TRP A 122 -1.60 -5.68 4.91
C TRP A 122 -2.52 -6.45 3.97
N SER A 123 -2.02 -6.90 2.82
CA SER A 123 -2.76 -7.79 1.90
C SER A 123 -1.86 -8.83 1.24
N GLU A 124 -2.47 -9.81 0.58
CA GLU A 124 -1.78 -10.81 -0.26
C GLU A 124 -1.61 -10.37 -1.73
N SER A 125 -2.08 -9.18 -2.11
CA SER A 125 -2.04 -8.63 -3.47
C SER A 125 -1.10 -7.43 -3.56
N LEU A 126 -0.31 -7.35 -4.63
CA LEU A 126 0.56 -6.21 -4.92
C LEU A 126 -0.22 -4.98 -5.42
N GLU A 127 -1.40 -5.16 -6.00
CA GLU A 127 -2.23 -4.09 -6.55
C GLU A 127 -3.34 -3.62 -5.60
N SER A 128 -3.75 -4.42 -4.59
CA SER A 128 -4.99 -4.16 -3.87
C SER A 128 -4.99 -4.46 -2.36
N LEU A 129 -5.89 -3.76 -1.67
CA LEU A 129 -6.35 -3.98 -0.28
C LEU A 129 -7.81 -4.45 -0.24
N THR A 130 -8.41 -4.87 -1.35
CA THR A 130 -9.87 -5.13 -1.45
C THR A 130 -10.26 -6.58 -1.16
N GLY A 131 -9.31 -7.52 -1.13
CA GLY A 131 -9.59 -8.94 -0.90
C GLY A 131 -9.96 -9.28 0.55
N GLN A 132 -10.61 -10.44 0.73
CA GLN A 132 -10.99 -10.95 2.06
C GLN A 132 -9.79 -11.23 2.98
N ARG A 133 -8.60 -11.43 2.42
CA ARG A 133 -7.33 -11.56 3.15
C ARG A 133 -6.61 -10.22 3.20
N THR A 134 -7.24 -9.28 3.88
CA THR A 134 -6.69 -7.96 4.16
C THR A 134 -6.87 -7.63 5.64
N TRP A 135 -5.82 -7.09 6.25
CA TRP A 135 -5.75 -6.75 7.67
C TRP A 135 -5.44 -5.26 7.80
N PHE A 136 -5.99 -4.62 8.82
CA PHE A 136 -5.76 -3.19 9.08
C PHE A 136 -5.50 -2.93 10.55
N LEU A 137 -4.64 -1.96 10.83
CA LEU A 137 -4.64 -1.19 12.07
C LEU A 137 -5.12 0.23 11.73
N GLN A 138 -6.38 0.51 12.09
CA GLN A 138 -7.00 1.83 11.95
C GLN A 138 -6.54 2.75 13.07
N ASN A 139 -6.46 4.05 12.79
CA ASN A 139 -5.94 5.07 13.73
C ASN A 139 -4.52 4.70 14.21
N ALA A 140 -3.67 4.31 13.26
CA ALA A 140 -2.32 3.83 13.51
C ALA A 140 -1.46 4.87 14.23
N SER A 141 -0.76 4.42 15.26
CA SER A 141 0.28 5.15 15.97
C SER A 141 1.56 4.31 16.01
N PHE A 142 2.70 4.97 16.18
CA PHE A 142 4.01 4.36 15.98
C PHE A 142 4.91 4.56 17.18
N LYS A 143 5.54 3.47 17.65
CA LYS A 143 6.55 3.50 18.71
C LYS A 143 7.82 2.81 18.22
N VAL A 144 8.98 3.34 18.54
CA VAL A 144 10.28 2.74 18.22
C VAL A 144 10.92 2.22 19.49
N SER A 145 11.50 1.02 19.43
CA SER A 145 12.20 0.40 20.57
C SER A 145 13.45 -0.33 20.11
N GLN A 146 14.42 -0.44 21.02
CA GLN A 146 15.68 -1.16 20.84
C GLN A 146 15.84 -2.18 21.98
N THR A 147 16.32 -3.39 21.69
CA THR A 147 16.76 -4.33 22.74
C THR A 147 18.17 -3.93 23.17
N ILE A 148 18.43 -3.77 24.47
CA ILE A 148 19.81 -3.54 24.96
C ILE A 148 20.52 -4.87 25.23
N SER A 149 19.85 -5.77 25.95
CA SER A 149 20.27 -7.15 26.23
C SER A 149 19.14 -7.86 26.99
N ASP A 150 19.15 -9.20 27.01
CA ASP A 150 18.36 -10.08 27.89
C ASP A 150 16.90 -9.64 28.13
N GLY A 151 16.17 -9.39 27.04
CA GLY A 151 14.74 -9.07 27.08
C GLY A 151 14.38 -7.67 27.57
N GLN A 152 15.35 -6.83 27.97
CA GLN A 152 15.09 -5.45 28.36
C GLN A 152 15.05 -4.53 27.13
N TYR A 153 13.87 -3.91 26.95
CA TYR A 153 13.63 -2.88 25.94
C TYR A 153 14.06 -1.52 26.47
N SER A 154 14.75 -0.73 25.65
CA SER A 154 14.96 0.69 25.92
C SER A 154 14.39 1.56 24.80
N TYR A 155 14.01 2.77 25.16
CA TYR A 155 13.53 3.80 24.25
C TYR A 155 14.65 4.84 24.05
N LYS A 156 15.60 4.61 23.14
CA LYS A 156 16.65 5.60 22.82
C LYS A 156 16.85 5.90 21.32
N SER A 157 16.93 7.21 21.04
CA SER A 157 17.43 7.90 19.83
C SER A 157 16.82 7.63 18.44
N TRP A 158 16.30 6.45 18.12
CA TRP A 158 15.80 6.19 16.76
C TRP A 158 14.43 6.84 16.56
N SER A 159 14.42 7.95 15.80
CA SER A 159 13.17 8.57 15.35
C SER A 159 12.41 7.65 14.39
N PHE A 160 11.09 7.57 14.53
CA PHE A 160 10.15 6.91 13.61
C PHE A 160 10.56 7.03 12.13
N SER A 161 10.83 8.25 11.66
CA SER A 161 11.18 8.52 10.26
C SER A 161 12.46 7.84 9.77
N LYS A 162 13.40 7.46 10.66
CA LYS A 162 14.57 6.65 10.30
C LYS A 162 14.16 5.19 10.11
N CYS A 163 13.48 4.61 11.10
CA CYS A 163 13.06 3.21 11.03
C CYS A 163 12.13 2.94 9.84
N LEU A 164 11.17 3.84 9.57
CA LEU A 164 10.31 3.72 8.40
C LEU A 164 11.08 3.87 7.07
N ALA A 165 12.10 4.74 7.00
CA ALA A 165 12.94 4.84 5.80
C ALA A 165 13.68 3.54 5.51
N ASN A 166 14.28 2.92 6.53
CA ASN A 166 14.95 1.63 6.41
C ASN A 166 13.98 0.52 5.98
N LEU A 167 12.79 0.43 6.60
CA LEU A 167 11.74 -0.52 6.19
C LEU A 167 11.30 -0.33 4.73
N LEU A 168 11.15 0.92 4.27
CA LEU A 168 10.85 1.23 2.87
C LEU A 168 12.00 0.87 1.90
N ASN A 169 13.25 0.84 2.37
CA ASN A 169 14.39 0.31 1.62
C ASN A 169 14.44 -1.22 1.57
N GLY A 170 13.62 -1.91 2.38
CA GLY A 170 13.68 -3.35 2.54
C GLY A 170 14.62 -3.82 3.65
N GLU A 171 15.12 -2.92 4.48
CA GLU A 171 16.06 -3.17 5.59
C GLU A 171 15.33 -3.34 6.92
N THR A 172 16.05 -3.73 7.97
CA THR A 172 15.58 -3.75 9.36
C THR A 172 15.38 -2.33 9.93
N PRO A 173 14.64 -2.13 11.04
CA PRO A 173 14.47 -0.83 11.68
C PRO A 173 15.75 -0.02 11.98
N ASP A 174 16.91 -0.67 12.16
CA ASP A 174 18.21 -0.02 12.37
C ASP A 174 19.03 0.23 11.09
N GLY A 175 18.69 -0.44 9.98
CA GLY A 175 19.31 -0.27 8.66
C GLY A 175 20.23 -1.41 8.25
N GLN A 176 20.07 -2.59 8.84
CA GLN A 176 20.80 -3.82 8.51
C GLN A 176 19.99 -4.65 7.48
N GLY A 177 20.65 -5.64 6.87
CA GLY A 177 19.95 -6.70 6.16
C GLY A 177 19.12 -7.56 7.13
N TRP A 178 17.95 -8.03 6.69
CA TRP A 178 17.15 -8.94 7.49
C TRP A 178 17.85 -10.29 7.67
N SER A 179 17.91 -10.75 8.93
CA SER A 179 18.48 -12.04 9.30
C SER A 179 17.58 -12.75 10.31
N ILE A 180 17.56 -14.09 10.26
CA ILE A 180 16.98 -14.92 11.32
C ILE A 180 17.75 -14.60 12.61
N GLY A 181 17.06 -14.21 13.67
CA GLY A 181 17.71 -13.81 14.92
C GLY A 181 17.90 -12.29 15.11
N TYR A 182 17.54 -11.41 14.17
CA TYR A 182 17.59 -9.94 14.29
C TYR A 182 16.82 -9.29 15.50
N PHE A 183 17.33 -9.32 16.74
CA PHE A 183 16.61 -8.73 17.90
C PHE A 183 16.94 -7.27 18.22
N GLN A 184 17.70 -6.57 17.37
CA GLN A 184 18.24 -5.26 17.73
C GLN A 184 17.18 -4.16 17.80
N GLY A 185 16.13 -4.21 16.97
CA GLY A 185 15.21 -3.08 16.80
C GLY A 185 13.79 -3.41 16.36
N TYR A 186 12.85 -2.55 16.76
CA TYR A 186 11.43 -2.69 16.45
C TYR A 186 10.79 -1.35 16.10
N LEU A 187 10.03 -1.31 15.00
CA LEU A 187 8.95 -0.35 14.82
C LEU A 187 7.64 -1.06 15.22
N PHE A 188 7.02 -0.59 16.30
CA PHE A 188 5.67 -0.97 16.69
C PHE A 188 4.65 -0.10 15.98
N ILE A 189 3.54 -0.73 15.59
CA ILE A 189 2.38 -0.13 14.94
C ILE A 189 1.17 -0.53 15.79
N GLU A 190 0.53 0.45 16.42
CA GLU A 190 -0.59 0.25 17.34
C GLU A 190 -1.85 0.89 16.75
N GLY A 191 -2.98 0.18 16.79
CA GLY A 191 -4.26 0.71 16.30
C GLY A 191 -5.43 -0.22 16.59
N LEU A 192 -6.61 0.10 16.05
CA LEU A 192 -7.79 -0.76 16.11
C LEU A 192 -7.73 -1.78 14.97
N PHE A 193 -7.86 -3.05 15.31
CA PHE A 193 -7.79 -4.14 14.35
C PHE A 193 -9.06 -4.19 13.48
N ALA A 194 -8.90 -4.23 12.15
CA ALA A 194 -10.02 -4.33 11.21
C ALA A 194 -9.68 -5.19 9.98
N THR A 195 -10.71 -5.52 9.19
CA THR A 195 -10.60 -6.29 7.96
C THR A 195 -11.63 -5.86 6.91
N ARG A 196 -11.48 -6.37 5.68
CA ARG A 196 -12.50 -6.41 4.63
C ARG A 196 -13.01 -7.83 4.32
N GLY A 197 -12.48 -8.84 5.02
CA GLY A 197 -13.08 -10.18 5.00
C GLY A 197 -14.36 -10.24 5.82
N SER A 198 -15.13 -11.31 5.63
CA SER A 198 -16.35 -11.60 6.40
C SER A 198 -16.07 -12.25 7.76
N TRP A 199 -14.87 -12.04 8.32
CA TRP A 199 -14.40 -12.69 9.53
C TRP A 199 -14.22 -11.69 10.68
N ASP A 200 -14.50 -12.17 11.88
CA ASP A 200 -14.54 -11.38 13.12
C ASP A 200 -13.24 -11.40 13.91
N LYS A 201 -12.36 -12.38 13.68
CA LYS A 201 -11.11 -12.57 14.42
C LYS A 201 -9.91 -12.98 13.58
N MET A 202 -8.74 -12.62 14.10
CA MET A 202 -7.41 -13.07 13.65
C MET A 202 -6.72 -13.86 14.76
N ALA A 203 -6.12 -14.99 14.41
CA ALA A 203 -5.14 -15.68 15.24
C ALA A 203 -3.73 -15.10 15.05
N THR A 204 -2.98 -15.03 16.14
CA THR A 204 -1.57 -14.61 16.19
C THR A 204 -0.79 -15.57 17.08
N GLY A 205 0.52 -15.66 16.91
CA GLY A 205 1.35 -16.61 17.65
C GLY A 205 1.23 -18.05 17.16
N THR A 206 1.66 -19.00 17.99
CA THR A 206 1.78 -20.41 17.59
C THR A 206 0.58 -21.26 18.00
N LYS A 207 0.13 -22.13 17.08
CA LYS A 207 -0.79 -23.26 17.19
C LYS A 207 -0.52 -24.17 18.40
N ASN A 208 0.66 -24.10 19.02
CA ASN A 208 0.89 -24.72 20.31
C ASN A 208 -0.11 -24.14 21.33
N PRO A 209 -0.91 -24.98 22.02
CA PRO A 209 -1.83 -24.50 23.05
C PRO A 209 -1.11 -23.62 24.08
N GLY A 210 -1.72 -22.48 24.43
CA GLY A 210 -1.12 -21.46 25.29
C GLY A 210 -0.28 -20.38 24.58
N TRP A 211 0.02 -20.54 23.28
CA TRP A 211 0.83 -19.59 22.50
C TRP A 211 0.09 -18.97 21.30
N THR A 212 -1.19 -19.31 21.11
CA THR A 212 -2.09 -18.63 20.16
C THR A 212 -2.89 -17.57 20.92
N THR A 213 -2.79 -16.31 20.48
CA THR A 213 -3.67 -15.23 20.93
C THR A 213 -4.60 -14.83 19.79
N HIS A 214 -5.90 -14.77 20.08
CA HIS A 214 -6.91 -14.28 19.13
C HIS A 214 -7.24 -12.82 19.40
N TYR A 215 -7.32 -12.01 18.35
CA TYR A 215 -7.77 -10.63 18.39
C TYR A 215 -9.05 -10.50 17.57
N GLN A 216 -10.08 -9.92 18.18
CA GLN A 216 -11.35 -9.61 17.53
C GLN A 216 -11.24 -8.28 16.77
N VAL A 217 -11.98 -8.14 15.67
CA VAL A 217 -12.17 -6.88 14.96
C VAL A 217 -12.74 -5.84 15.94
N GLY A 218 -12.19 -4.63 15.88
CA GLY A 218 -12.47 -3.54 16.82
C GLY A 218 -11.58 -3.53 18.08
N GLN A 219 -10.81 -4.58 18.37
CA GLN A 219 -9.87 -4.57 19.51
C GLN A 219 -8.59 -3.81 19.17
N SER A 220 -8.02 -3.12 20.17
CA SER A 220 -6.69 -2.55 20.07
C SER A 220 -5.64 -3.64 19.95
N TYR A 221 -4.75 -3.51 18.96
CA TYR A 221 -3.66 -4.46 18.72
C TYR A 221 -2.36 -3.71 18.39
N SER A 222 -1.23 -4.33 18.77
CA SER A 222 0.12 -3.83 18.52
C SER A 222 0.89 -4.83 17.68
N LEU A 223 1.13 -4.49 16.41
CA LEU A 223 2.08 -5.18 15.54
C LEU A 223 3.48 -4.63 15.74
N ARG A 224 4.50 -5.40 15.38
CA ARG A 224 5.89 -4.93 15.33
C ARG A 224 6.64 -5.53 14.15
N THR A 225 7.63 -4.79 13.65
CA THR A 225 8.61 -5.32 12.69
C THR A 225 9.79 -5.95 13.46
N GLY A 226 9.89 -7.29 13.50
CA GLY A 226 10.91 -8.08 14.25
C GLY A 226 10.43 -8.80 15.56
N GLY A 227 11.31 -9.58 16.24
CA GLY A 227 11.35 -9.93 17.71
C GLY A 227 11.07 -11.40 18.14
N HIS A 228 11.90 -12.27 18.79
CA HIS A 228 13.29 -12.32 19.40
C HIS A 228 14.15 -13.53 18.82
N TYR A 229 15.29 -14.07 19.34
CA TYR A 229 16.11 -15.21 18.74
C TYR A 229 15.32 -16.48 18.33
N ASN A 230 14.11 -16.69 18.87
CA ASN A 230 13.18 -17.73 18.43
C ASN A 230 12.30 -17.32 17.22
N HIS A 231 12.41 -16.07 16.72
CA HIS A 231 11.41 -15.37 15.92
C HIS A 231 11.84 -14.12 15.08
N THR A 232 13.07 -13.60 15.15
CA THR A 232 13.41 -12.26 14.61
C THR A 232 13.84 -12.25 13.16
N GLY A 233 13.51 -11.18 12.43
CA GLY A 233 14.00 -10.95 11.06
C GLY A 233 12.90 -10.68 10.03
N GLU A 234 11.66 -10.66 10.48
CA GLU A 234 10.56 -11.05 9.61
C GLU A 234 9.48 -9.99 9.67
N PHE A 235 9.39 -9.20 8.59
CA PHE A 235 8.28 -8.28 8.28
C PHE A 235 6.92 -8.89 8.62
N ILE A 236 6.84 -10.21 8.45
CA ILE A 236 5.79 -11.08 8.93
C ILE A 236 6.41 -12.44 9.29
N HIS A 237 6.11 -12.95 10.48
CA HIS A 237 6.80 -14.07 11.16
C HIS A 237 6.69 -15.45 10.50
N SER A 238 7.83 -16.16 10.34
CA SER A 238 7.96 -17.42 9.59
C SER A 238 8.85 -18.54 10.18
N THR A 239 9.56 -18.38 11.30
CA THR A 239 10.61 -19.35 11.73
C THR A 239 10.25 -20.41 12.78
N CYS A 240 9.06 -20.37 13.40
CA CYS A 240 8.64 -21.43 14.32
C CYS A 240 7.66 -22.38 13.61
N ASN A 241 7.92 -23.70 13.72
CA ASN A 241 7.19 -24.83 13.12
C ASN A 241 5.73 -25.02 13.61
N GLY A 242 5.09 -23.95 14.06
CA GLY A 242 3.79 -24.02 14.69
C GLY A 242 2.95 -22.75 14.58
N TYR A 243 3.18 -21.76 13.71
CA TYR A 243 2.25 -20.62 13.63
C TYR A 243 0.82 -21.05 13.25
N ASN A 244 -0.21 -20.50 13.91
CA ASN A 244 -1.58 -20.93 13.64
C ASN A 244 -2.03 -20.53 12.21
N THR A 245 -2.52 -21.52 11.45
CA THR A 245 -3.13 -21.36 10.12
C THR A 245 -4.61 -20.99 10.19
N GLU A 246 -5.26 -21.28 11.30
CA GLU A 246 -6.68 -21.08 11.51
C GLU A 246 -6.95 -19.59 11.76
N CYS A 247 -8.18 -19.14 11.47
CA CYS A 247 -8.64 -17.78 11.77
C CYS A 247 -7.75 -16.66 11.21
N ASN A 248 -7.61 -16.57 9.88
CA ASN A 248 -7.18 -15.36 9.15
C ASN A 248 -5.91 -14.70 9.73
N SER A 249 -4.85 -15.47 9.90
CA SER A 249 -3.58 -14.93 10.40
C SER A 249 -2.92 -13.99 9.38
N ILE A 250 -2.49 -12.81 9.85
CA ILE A 250 -1.63 -11.89 9.09
C ILE A 250 -0.23 -12.49 8.83
N THR A 251 0.13 -13.60 9.48
CA THR A 251 1.47 -14.20 9.38
C THR A 251 1.80 -14.78 7.99
N SER A 252 3.10 -14.97 7.68
CA SER A 252 3.59 -15.40 6.37
C SER A 252 4.74 -16.38 6.55
N ARG A 253 4.84 -17.39 5.69
CA ARG A 253 5.68 -18.56 5.98
C ARG A 253 6.91 -18.65 5.08
N ILE A 254 8.05 -19.01 5.67
CA ILE A 254 9.28 -19.31 4.93
C ILE A 254 9.00 -20.56 4.09
N GLY A 255 9.38 -20.50 2.81
CA GLY A 255 9.18 -21.60 1.86
C GLY A 255 7.76 -21.73 1.30
N TRP A 256 6.77 -20.97 1.76
CA TRP A 256 5.38 -21.08 1.27
C TRP A 256 5.07 -20.22 0.04
N GLY A 257 6.00 -19.38 -0.42
CA GLY A 257 5.81 -18.50 -1.58
C GLY A 257 4.86 -17.31 -1.34
N ASP A 258 4.15 -17.28 -0.21
CA ASP A 258 3.18 -16.25 0.15
C ASP A 258 3.69 -14.84 -0.13
N THR A 259 2.92 -14.08 -0.91
CA THR A 259 3.11 -12.65 -1.04
C THR A 259 2.36 -11.95 0.08
N LYS A 260 3.01 -10.98 0.72
CA LYS A 260 2.40 -10.08 1.69
C LYS A 260 2.96 -8.67 1.53
N VAL A 261 2.08 -7.69 1.57
CA VAL A 261 2.37 -6.29 1.18
C VAL A 261 1.85 -5.37 2.26
N VAL A 262 2.68 -4.46 2.77
CA VAL A 262 2.20 -3.36 3.64
C VAL A 262 1.78 -2.17 2.79
N TRP A 263 0.74 -1.51 3.27
CA TRP A 263 0.19 -0.29 2.73
C TRP A 263 0.02 0.73 3.86
N TYR A 264 0.28 2.00 3.56
CA TYR A 264 0.16 3.10 4.50
C TYR A 264 -0.94 4.04 4.01
N ARG A 265 -2.06 4.19 4.74
CA ARG A 265 -3.07 5.19 4.39
C ARG A 265 -2.50 6.56 4.71
N LEU A 266 -2.37 7.38 3.70
CA LEU A 266 -1.93 8.76 3.80
C LEU A 266 -3.14 9.67 4.05
N GLU A 267 -2.97 10.61 4.96
CA GLU A 267 -3.95 11.62 5.32
C GLU A 267 -3.26 12.99 5.29
N LEU A 268 -3.78 13.90 4.47
CA LEU A 268 -3.33 15.29 4.51
C LEU A 268 -3.71 15.86 5.88
N GLN A 269 -2.71 16.34 6.61
CA GLN A 269 -3.00 17.20 7.75
C GLN A 269 -3.69 18.46 7.22
N PRO A 270 -4.75 18.97 7.90
CA PRO A 270 -5.24 20.31 7.66
C PRO A 270 -4.05 21.27 7.68
N GLN A 271 -3.97 22.18 6.72
CA GLN A 271 -3.09 23.33 6.95
C GLN A 271 -3.64 24.02 8.19
N ALA A 272 -2.78 24.30 9.16
CA ALA A 272 -3.14 25.25 10.19
C ALA A 272 -3.46 26.55 9.45
N ASP A 273 -4.72 27.00 9.52
CA ASP A 273 -5.14 28.23 8.88
C ASP A 273 -4.27 29.36 9.41
N GLY A 274 -3.38 29.85 8.55
CA GLY A 274 -2.37 30.84 8.92
C GLY A 274 -3.05 32.12 9.35
N LYS A 275 -2.99 32.41 10.65
CA LYS A 275 -3.18 33.75 11.20
C LYS A 275 -1.85 34.50 11.15
#